data_AF-A0A4Q6XPP7-F1
#
_entry.id   AF-A0A4Q6XPP7-F1
#
_cell.length_a   1.000
_cell.length_b   1.000
_cell.length_c   1.000
_cell.angle_alpha   90.00
_cell.angle_beta   90.00
_cell.angle_gamma   90.00
#
_symmetry.space_group_name_H-M   'P 1'
#
loop_
_entity.id
_entity.type
_entity.pdbx_description
1 polymer ?
#
loop_
_entity_poly.entity_id
_entity_poly.type
_entity_poly.pdbx_seq_one_letter_code
_entity_poly.pdbx_strand_id
1 'polypeptide(L)'
;MCQYLSDLSIAIIGAIVGIGGAFYIFQETIQTNRKIDREKQEEYQRNRMRFIVNLLREVLEKSKEQISHFETQGNSIKDNPFKIHYPQLLASNQMDRLNGIDSQSVFEGYVLLFGDSEETVKSYNKMFYQIDFLDKRMHQLMQSNEKNIMSIAQDQEQMRLSVDDLYSRFPEFYDFLGKEKYYQMMESFNKYIGTGEVDIRSLHNEFLIPLFKEVQQMQESDQNRIAMQGQLIILIRNCTSRIEHLKVNNINYAEEEAMKIGGEVKNVFASLENITTRLEKRMDS
;
A
#
# COMPACT_ATOMS: atom_id res chain seq x y z
N MET A 1 -52.09 -80.06 -15.26
CA MET A 1 -50.81 -79.71 -15.94
C MET A 1 -50.90 -78.36 -16.66
N CYS A 2 -51.95 -78.10 -17.47
CA CYS A 2 -52.11 -76.80 -18.14
C CYS A 2 -52.28 -75.58 -17.21
N GLN A 3 -53.01 -75.70 -16.08
CA GLN A 3 -53.16 -74.59 -15.12
C GLN A 3 -51.83 -74.19 -14.46
N TYR A 4 -51.02 -75.17 -14.06
CA TYR A 4 -49.72 -74.92 -13.41
C TYR A 4 -48.73 -74.19 -14.34
N LEU A 5 -48.75 -74.52 -15.64
CA LEU A 5 -47.95 -73.81 -16.65
C LEU A 5 -48.45 -72.38 -16.85
N SER A 6 -49.76 -72.15 -16.84
CA SER A 6 -50.35 -70.81 -16.93
C SER A 6 -49.96 -69.95 -15.73
N ASP A 7 -50.08 -70.48 -14.51
CA ASP A 7 -49.74 -69.75 -13.28
C ASP A 7 -48.25 -69.42 -13.20
N LEU A 8 -47.38 -70.37 -13.58
CA LEU A 8 -45.94 -70.15 -13.68
C LEU A 8 -45.59 -69.06 -14.71
N SER A 9 -46.26 -69.05 -15.86
CA SER A 9 -46.07 -68.04 -16.90
C SER A 9 -46.45 -66.64 -16.42
N ILE A 10 -47.58 -66.53 -15.72
CA ILE A 10 -48.06 -65.27 -15.13
C ILE A 10 -47.05 -64.77 -14.07
N ALA A 11 -46.54 -65.66 -13.23
CA ALA A 11 -45.53 -65.30 -12.23
C ALA A 11 -44.22 -64.81 -12.86
N ILE A 12 -43.73 -65.47 -13.92
CA ILE A 12 -42.52 -65.06 -14.64
C ILE A 12 -42.73 -63.70 -15.32
N ILE A 13 -43.85 -63.49 -16.00
CA ILE A 13 -44.17 -62.20 -16.64
C ILE A 13 -44.28 -61.10 -15.57
N GLY A 14 -44.97 -61.37 -14.46
CA GLY A 14 -45.09 -60.44 -13.34
C GLY A 14 -43.72 -60.07 -12.74
N ALA A 15 -42.83 -61.04 -12.57
CA ALA A 15 -41.46 -60.80 -12.09
C ALA A 15 -40.64 -59.96 -13.09
N ILE A 16 -40.71 -60.25 -14.39
CA ILE A 16 -40.02 -59.49 -15.44
C ILE A 16 -40.53 -58.04 -15.48
N VAL A 17 -41.84 -57.84 -15.41
CA VAL A 17 -42.45 -56.49 -15.37
C VAL A 17 -42.05 -55.75 -14.09
N GLY A 18 -42.05 -56.42 -12.94
CA GLY A 18 -41.63 -55.83 -11.67
C GLY A 18 -40.16 -55.39 -11.67
N ILE A 19 -39.26 -56.25 -12.16
CA ILE A 19 -37.83 -55.93 -12.30
C ILE A 19 -37.62 -54.81 -13.32
N GLY A 20 -38.27 -54.88 -14.48
CA GLY A 20 -38.19 -53.86 -15.52
C GLY A 20 -38.68 -52.49 -15.04
N GLY A 21 -39.81 -52.45 -14.34
CA GLY A 21 -40.35 -51.24 -13.73
C GLY A 21 -39.44 -50.65 -12.65
N ALA A 22 -38.92 -51.49 -11.75
CA ALA A 22 -37.97 -51.04 -10.73
C ALA A 22 -36.67 -50.50 -11.34
N PHE A 23 -36.14 -51.16 -12.38
CA PHE A 23 -34.94 -50.71 -13.10
C PHE A 23 -35.18 -49.37 -13.81
N TYR A 24 -36.34 -49.20 -14.46
CA TYR A 24 -36.72 -47.94 -15.10
C TYR A 24 -36.80 -46.79 -14.10
N ILE A 25 -37.51 -46.97 -12.97
CA ILE A 25 -37.61 -45.97 -11.90
C ILE A 25 -36.23 -45.65 -11.32
N PHE A 26 -35.39 -46.66 -11.11
CA PHE A 26 -34.03 -46.46 -10.60
C PHE A 26 -33.17 -45.65 -11.58
N GLN A 27 -33.25 -45.92 -12.88
CA GLN A 27 -32.52 -45.18 -13.90
C GLN A 27 -32.99 -43.72 -13.99
N GLU A 28 -34.30 -43.48 -13.97
CA GLU A 28 -34.88 -42.14 -13.98
C GLU A 28 -34.50 -41.35 -12.72
N THR A 29 -34.52 -42.01 -11.55
CA THR A 29 -34.10 -41.42 -10.26
C THR A 29 -32.62 -41.03 -10.30
N ILE A 30 -31.73 -41.88 -10.83
CA ILE A 30 -30.30 -41.55 -10.98
C ILE A 30 -30.10 -40.36 -11.91
N GLN A 31 -30.81 -40.31 -13.04
CA GLN A 31 -30.69 -39.18 -13.97
C GLN A 31 -31.19 -37.87 -13.36
N THR A 32 -32.30 -37.93 -12.63
CA THR A 32 -32.87 -36.78 -11.92
C THR A 32 -31.94 -36.29 -10.83
N ASN A 33 -31.42 -37.18 -9.98
CA ASN A 33 -30.46 -36.84 -8.93
C ASN A 33 -29.18 -36.23 -9.51
N ARG A 34 -28.62 -36.82 -10.59
CA ARG A 34 -27.46 -36.25 -11.28
C ARG A 34 -27.71 -34.85 -11.85
N LYS A 35 -28.92 -34.58 -12.34
CA LYS A 35 -29.31 -33.26 -12.83
C LYS A 35 -29.38 -32.25 -11.68
N ILE A 36 -30.05 -32.61 -10.58
CA ILE A 36 -30.17 -31.79 -9.37
C ILE A 36 -28.78 -31.49 -8.79
N ASP A 37 -27.89 -32.49 -8.72
CA ASP A 37 -26.54 -32.31 -8.18
C ASP A 37 -25.70 -31.37 -9.06
N ARG A 38 -25.84 -31.47 -10.40
CA ARG A 38 -25.20 -30.53 -11.33
C ARG A 38 -25.73 -29.11 -11.15
N GLU A 39 -27.04 -28.93 -11.10
CA GLU A 39 -27.67 -27.61 -10.89
C GLU A 39 -27.19 -26.97 -9.58
N LYS A 40 -27.13 -27.76 -8.49
CA LYS A 40 -26.58 -27.30 -7.19
C LYS A 40 -25.11 -26.91 -7.29
N GLN A 41 -24.30 -27.71 -7.99
CA GLN A 41 -22.88 -27.42 -8.17
C GLN A 41 -22.66 -26.14 -9.00
N GLU A 42 -23.44 -25.96 -10.07
CA GLU A 42 -23.41 -24.74 -10.88
C GLU A 42 -23.83 -23.50 -10.08
N GLU A 43 -24.91 -23.60 -9.32
CA GLU A 43 -25.37 -22.51 -8.44
C GLU A 43 -24.31 -22.16 -7.39
N TYR A 44 -23.69 -23.17 -6.78
CA TYR A 44 -22.61 -22.99 -5.82
C TYR A 44 -21.42 -22.23 -6.44
N GLN A 45 -20.99 -22.62 -7.63
CA GLN A 45 -19.91 -21.95 -8.34
C GLN A 45 -20.28 -20.52 -8.76
N ARG A 46 -21.52 -20.28 -9.21
CA ARG A 46 -22.01 -18.92 -9.51
C ARG A 46 -22.01 -18.03 -8.26
N ASN A 47 -22.48 -18.52 -7.13
CA ASN A 47 -22.48 -17.77 -5.87
C ASN A 47 -21.06 -17.44 -5.40
N ARG A 48 -20.11 -18.35 -5.59
CA ARG A 48 -18.68 -18.07 -5.36
C ARG A 48 -18.14 -16.99 -6.28
N MET A 49 -18.43 -17.05 -7.57
CA MET A 49 -17.98 -16.00 -8.49
C MET A 49 -18.60 -14.63 -8.15
N ARG A 50 -19.84 -14.58 -7.67
CA ARG A 50 -20.45 -13.34 -7.14
C ARG A 50 -19.66 -12.79 -5.94
N PHE A 51 -19.27 -13.66 -5.02
CA PHE A 51 -18.43 -13.28 -3.89
C PHE A 51 -17.08 -12.72 -4.35
N ILE A 52 -16.41 -13.35 -5.33
CA ILE A 52 -15.16 -12.85 -5.91
C ILE A 52 -15.33 -11.46 -6.52
N VAL A 53 -16.38 -11.27 -7.31
CA VAL A 53 -16.67 -9.97 -7.93
C VAL A 53 -16.85 -8.88 -6.89
N ASN A 54 -17.64 -9.15 -5.84
CA ASN A 54 -17.83 -8.20 -4.75
C ASN A 54 -16.51 -7.87 -4.05
N LEU A 55 -15.69 -8.88 -3.79
CA LEU A 55 -14.40 -8.70 -3.13
C LEU A 55 -13.43 -7.89 -4.01
N LEU A 56 -13.39 -8.16 -5.32
CA LEU A 56 -12.58 -7.39 -6.27
C LEU A 56 -13.00 -5.93 -6.31
N ARG A 57 -14.32 -5.64 -6.30
CA ARG A 57 -14.82 -4.26 -6.24
C ARG A 57 -14.35 -3.56 -4.97
N GLU A 58 -14.51 -4.19 -3.81
CA GLU A 58 -14.08 -3.62 -2.54
C GLU A 58 -12.57 -3.39 -2.49
N VAL A 59 -11.76 -4.35 -2.98
CA VAL A 59 -10.31 -4.21 -3.10
C VAL A 59 -9.94 -3.03 -4.01
N LEU A 60 -10.59 -2.89 -5.17
CA LEU A 60 -10.34 -1.79 -6.09
C LEU A 60 -10.69 -0.43 -5.49
N GLU A 61 -11.86 -0.32 -4.87
CA GLU A 61 -12.33 0.90 -4.22
C GLU A 61 -11.37 1.31 -3.10
N LYS A 62 -11.07 0.39 -2.18
CA LYS A 62 -10.21 0.66 -1.02
C LYS A 62 -8.77 0.93 -1.42
N SER A 63 -8.25 0.27 -2.44
CA SER A 63 -6.89 0.54 -2.95
C SER A 63 -6.79 1.94 -3.55
N LYS A 64 -7.80 2.38 -4.32
CA LYS A 64 -7.84 3.75 -4.86
C LYS A 64 -7.92 4.79 -3.76
N GLU A 65 -8.79 4.57 -2.77
CA GLU A 65 -8.93 5.45 -1.61
C GLU A 65 -7.60 5.55 -0.83
N GLN A 66 -6.95 4.41 -0.58
CA GLN A 66 -5.65 4.36 0.09
C GLN A 66 -4.55 5.08 -0.69
N ILE A 67 -4.51 4.93 -2.02
CA ILE A 67 -3.57 5.66 -2.88
C ILE A 67 -3.79 7.17 -2.80
N SER A 68 -5.05 7.62 -2.82
CA SER A 68 -5.37 9.04 -2.64
C SER A 68 -4.85 9.60 -1.30
N HIS A 69 -4.90 8.80 -0.23
CA HIS A 69 -4.31 9.18 1.05
C HIS A 69 -2.79 9.31 0.99
N PHE A 70 -2.09 8.43 0.27
CA PHE A 70 -0.64 8.56 0.03
C PHE A 70 -0.30 9.78 -0.84
N GLU A 71 -1.07 10.05 -1.90
CA GLU A 71 -0.87 11.24 -2.73
C GLU A 71 -1.08 12.54 -1.93
N THR A 72 -2.11 12.56 -1.07
CA THR A 72 -2.39 13.68 -0.15
C THR A 72 -1.25 13.87 0.87
N GLN A 73 -0.71 12.78 1.40
CA GLN A 73 0.47 12.80 2.26
C GLN A 73 1.68 13.35 1.50
N GLY A 74 1.91 12.91 0.27
CA GLY A 74 2.99 13.40 -0.60
C GLY A 74 2.91 14.91 -0.82
N ASN A 75 1.73 15.45 -1.07
CA ASN A 75 1.53 16.91 -1.17
C ASN A 75 1.84 17.62 0.16
N SER A 76 1.38 17.06 1.28
CA SER A 76 1.64 17.62 2.61
C SER A 76 3.14 17.63 2.95
N ILE A 77 3.88 16.61 2.53
CA ILE A 77 5.34 16.53 2.62
C ILE A 77 6.00 17.64 1.79
N LYS A 78 5.54 17.89 0.57
CA LYS A 78 6.08 18.97 -0.27
C LYS A 78 5.86 20.35 0.34
N ASP A 79 4.71 20.56 0.96
CA ASP A 79 4.38 21.83 1.63
C ASP A 79 5.24 22.06 2.88
N ASN A 80 5.51 21.00 3.65
CA ASN A 80 6.38 21.06 4.81
C ASN A 80 7.25 19.80 4.96
N PRO A 81 8.41 19.74 4.31
CA PRO A 81 9.25 18.55 4.29
C PRO A 81 9.98 18.31 5.62
N PHE A 82 9.88 19.25 6.56
CA PHE A 82 10.56 19.20 7.85
C PHE A 82 9.78 18.45 8.92
N LYS A 83 8.51 18.12 8.66
CA LYS A 83 7.63 17.40 9.59
C LYS A 83 7.45 15.93 9.17
N ILE A 84 7.17 15.09 10.17
CA ILE A 84 6.71 13.72 9.94
C ILE A 84 5.23 13.79 9.53
N HIS A 85 4.91 13.19 8.39
CA HIS A 85 3.54 13.09 7.89
C HIS A 85 3.12 11.63 7.88
N TYR A 86 1.93 11.34 8.40
CA TYR A 86 1.37 9.99 8.40
C TYR A 86 0.25 9.90 7.36
N PRO A 87 0.22 8.85 6.52
CA PRO A 87 -0.94 8.61 5.69
C PRO A 87 -2.11 8.15 6.57
N GLN A 88 -3.32 8.51 6.17
CA GLN A 88 -4.50 7.86 6.70
C GLN A 88 -4.52 6.41 6.20
N LEU A 89 -4.53 5.46 7.13
CA LEU A 89 -4.59 4.03 6.82
C LEU A 89 -6.04 3.55 6.92
N LEU A 90 -6.52 2.92 5.87
CA LEU A 90 -7.84 2.30 5.84
C LEU A 90 -7.78 0.94 6.51
N ALA A 91 -8.70 0.69 7.45
CA ALA A 91 -8.89 -0.63 8.02
C ALA A 91 -9.61 -1.53 7.01
N SER A 92 -8.85 -2.31 6.23
CA SER A 92 -9.39 -3.23 5.23
C SER A 92 -8.58 -4.52 5.20
N ASN A 93 -9.28 -5.66 5.32
CA ASN A 93 -8.69 -6.99 5.19
C ASN A 93 -9.14 -7.67 3.88
N GLN A 94 -9.62 -6.89 2.90
CA GLN A 94 -10.22 -7.46 1.70
C GLN A 94 -9.17 -8.11 0.79
N MET A 95 -7.95 -7.58 0.75
CA MET A 95 -6.84 -8.20 0.02
C MET A 95 -6.43 -9.54 0.64
N ASP A 96 -6.31 -9.60 1.97
CA ASP A 96 -6.00 -10.86 2.69
C ASP A 96 -7.09 -11.91 2.46
N ARG A 97 -8.36 -11.49 2.47
CA ARG A 97 -9.49 -12.37 2.16
C ARG A 97 -9.40 -12.90 0.74
N LEU A 98 -8.97 -12.10 -0.23
CA LEU A 98 -8.83 -12.47 -1.64
C LEU A 98 -7.68 -13.46 -1.83
N ASN A 99 -6.58 -13.25 -1.12
CA ASN A 99 -5.42 -14.16 -1.09
C ASN A 99 -5.74 -15.52 -0.42
N GLY A 100 -6.68 -15.53 0.54
CA GLY A 100 -7.10 -16.73 1.26
C GLY A 100 -8.14 -17.61 0.53
N ILE A 101 -8.53 -17.26 -0.70
CA ILE A 101 -9.57 -18.00 -1.42
C ILE A 101 -9.01 -19.28 -2.04
N ASP A 102 -9.82 -20.34 -2.01
CA ASP A 102 -9.56 -21.57 -2.75
C ASP A 102 -9.51 -21.31 -4.27
N SER A 103 -8.28 -21.21 -4.79
CA SER A 103 -7.99 -20.89 -6.18
C SER A 103 -8.51 -21.94 -7.15
N GLN A 104 -8.51 -23.23 -6.78
CA GLN A 104 -9.07 -24.29 -7.63
C GLN A 104 -10.56 -24.07 -7.84
N SER A 105 -11.27 -23.79 -6.75
CA SER A 105 -12.70 -23.52 -6.80
C SER A 105 -13.03 -22.27 -7.62
N VAL A 106 -12.25 -21.20 -7.51
CA VAL A 106 -12.42 -19.99 -8.33
C VAL A 106 -12.17 -20.30 -9.80
N PHE A 107 -11.16 -21.12 -10.10
CA PHE A 107 -10.89 -21.55 -11.46
C PHE A 107 -12.05 -22.34 -12.07
N GLU A 108 -12.60 -23.31 -11.33
CA GLU A 108 -13.77 -24.08 -11.75
C GLU A 108 -14.98 -23.17 -12.04
N GLY A 109 -15.26 -22.20 -11.16
CA GLY A 109 -16.31 -21.20 -11.38
C GLY A 109 -16.03 -20.30 -12.59
N TYR A 110 -14.78 -19.93 -12.82
CA TYR A 110 -14.37 -19.12 -13.97
C TYR A 110 -14.55 -19.90 -15.29
N VAL A 111 -14.14 -21.18 -15.33
CA VAL A 111 -14.35 -22.07 -16.48
C VAL A 111 -15.83 -22.30 -16.74
N LEU A 112 -16.65 -22.44 -15.70
CA LEU A 112 -18.10 -22.55 -15.85
C LEU A 112 -18.70 -21.34 -16.59
N LEU A 113 -18.23 -20.12 -16.30
CA LEU A 113 -18.77 -18.88 -16.90
C LEU A 113 -18.25 -18.59 -18.31
N PHE A 114 -17.02 -19.00 -18.64
CA PHE A 114 -16.36 -18.63 -19.90
C PHE A 114 -16.03 -19.82 -20.82
N GLY A 115 -16.26 -21.05 -20.38
CA GLY A 115 -15.89 -22.28 -21.09
C GLY A 115 -14.43 -22.67 -20.92
N ASP A 116 -14.12 -23.92 -21.23
CA ASP A 116 -12.76 -24.47 -21.17
C ASP A 116 -12.00 -24.14 -22.46
N SER A 117 -11.15 -23.10 -22.38
CA SER A 117 -10.31 -22.66 -23.49
C SER A 117 -8.98 -22.12 -22.97
N GLU A 118 -7.96 -22.13 -23.83
CA GLU A 118 -6.66 -21.53 -23.50
C GLU A 118 -6.78 -20.03 -23.17
N GLU A 119 -7.69 -19.32 -23.83
CA GLU A 119 -7.97 -17.91 -23.55
C GLU A 119 -8.57 -17.71 -22.15
N THR A 120 -9.48 -18.60 -21.72
CA THR A 120 -10.06 -18.61 -20.38
C THR A 120 -8.97 -18.72 -19.32
N VAL A 121 -8.06 -19.69 -19.49
CA VAL A 121 -6.94 -19.92 -18.56
C VAL A 121 -6.01 -18.70 -18.52
N LYS A 122 -5.67 -18.13 -19.69
CA LYS A 122 -4.85 -16.91 -19.78
C LYS A 122 -5.52 -15.73 -19.08
N SER A 123 -6.82 -15.53 -19.28
CA SER A 123 -7.58 -14.45 -18.64
C SER A 123 -7.67 -14.62 -17.12
N TYR A 124 -7.88 -15.85 -16.65
CA TYR A 124 -7.87 -16.21 -15.23
C TYR A 124 -6.50 -15.89 -14.59
N ASN A 125 -5.42 -16.38 -15.18
CA ASN A 125 -4.07 -16.11 -14.67
C ASN A 125 -3.74 -14.62 -14.68
N LYS A 126 -4.16 -13.90 -15.73
CA LYS A 126 -4.01 -12.45 -15.79
C LYS A 126 -4.71 -11.76 -14.62
N MET A 127 -5.93 -12.16 -14.25
CA MET A 127 -6.63 -11.60 -13.10
C MET A 127 -5.79 -11.71 -11.82
N PHE A 128 -5.29 -12.90 -11.51
CA PHE A 128 -4.47 -13.14 -10.32
C PHE A 128 -3.13 -12.40 -10.35
N TYR A 129 -2.44 -12.35 -11.50
CA TYR A 129 -1.22 -11.55 -11.61
C TYR A 129 -1.43 -10.05 -11.35
N GLN A 130 -2.59 -9.53 -11.74
CA GLN A 130 -2.94 -8.13 -11.47
C GLN A 130 -3.25 -7.90 -9.98
N ILE A 131 -3.93 -8.86 -9.32
CA ILE A 131 -4.16 -8.83 -7.87
C ILE A 131 -2.84 -8.89 -7.12
N ASP A 132 -1.97 -9.85 -7.42
CA ASP A 132 -0.66 -10.02 -6.79
C ASP A 132 0.22 -8.79 -6.96
N PHE A 133 0.20 -8.19 -8.16
CA PHE A 133 0.95 -6.96 -8.42
C PHE A 133 0.44 -5.81 -7.55
N LEU A 134 -0.88 -5.62 -7.49
CA LEU A 134 -1.50 -4.58 -6.66
C LEU A 134 -1.14 -4.78 -5.19
N ASP A 135 -1.30 -5.99 -4.66
CA ASP A 135 -1.00 -6.33 -3.28
C ASP A 135 0.47 -6.06 -2.92
N LYS A 136 1.40 -6.57 -3.72
CA LYS A 136 2.84 -6.34 -3.54
C LYS A 136 3.18 -4.86 -3.59
N ARG A 137 2.57 -4.11 -4.51
CA ARG A 137 2.88 -2.69 -4.66
C ARG A 137 2.35 -1.87 -3.48
N MET A 138 1.15 -2.17 -2.99
CA MET A 138 0.61 -1.54 -1.77
C MET A 138 1.50 -1.82 -0.55
N HIS A 139 1.95 -3.07 -0.38
CA HIS A 139 2.90 -3.44 0.66
C HIS A 139 4.24 -2.69 0.56
N GLN A 140 4.80 -2.58 -0.65
CA GLN A 140 6.03 -1.82 -0.87
C GLN A 140 5.87 -0.34 -0.52
N LEU A 141 4.73 0.26 -0.86
CA LEU A 141 4.44 1.65 -0.53
C LEU A 141 4.35 1.88 0.99
N MET A 142 3.70 0.96 1.71
CA MET A 142 3.64 1.00 3.18
C MET A 142 5.03 0.88 3.81
N GLN A 143 5.84 -0.08 3.35
CA GLN A 143 7.22 -0.25 3.84
C GLN A 143 8.10 0.97 3.53
N SER A 144 7.94 1.56 2.35
CA SER A 144 8.66 2.77 1.96
C SER A 144 8.28 3.95 2.86
N ASN A 145 6.99 4.10 3.16
CA ASN A 145 6.50 5.10 4.12
C ASN A 145 7.09 4.91 5.52
N GLU A 146 7.07 3.69 6.07
CA GLU A 146 7.66 3.40 7.37
C GLU A 146 9.15 3.73 7.42
N LYS A 147 9.90 3.36 6.37
CA LYS A 147 11.31 3.71 6.24
C LYS A 147 11.52 5.22 6.17
N ASN A 148 10.69 5.94 5.43
CA ASN A 148 10.75 7.40 5.36
C ASN A 148 10.51 8.03 6.74
N ILE A 149 9.48 7.59 7.47
CA ILE A 149 9.18 8.06 8.83
C ILE A 149 10.38 7.81 9.77
N MET A 150 10.95 6.61 9.75
CA MET A 150 12.13 6.29 10.56
C MET A 150 13.34 7.15 10.19
N SER A 151 13.58 7.37 8.89
CA SER A 151 14.66 8.22 8.40
C SER A 151 14.49 9.66 8.85
N ILE A 152 13.29 10.23 8.74
CA ILE A 152 13.01 11.60 9.17
C ILE A 152 13.21 11.72 10.68
N ALA A 153 12.71 10.78 11.47
CA ALA A 153 12.88 10.81 12.92
C ALA A 153 14.38 10.77 13.31
N GLN A 154 15.17 9.94 12.63
CA GLN A 154 16.62 9.89 12.83
C GLN A 154 17.29 11.20 12.42
N ASP A 155 16.95 11.76 11.26
CA ASP A 155 17.52 13.02 10.78
C ASP A 155 17.14 14.20 11.68
N GLN A 156 15.90 14.24 12.20
CA GLN A 156 15.45 15.24 13.18
C GLN A 156 16.24 15.14 14.49
N GLU A 157 16.50 13.93 14.98
CA GLU A 157 17.30 13.73 16.19
C GLU A 157 18.77 14.15 15.97
N GLN A 158 19.37 13.78 14.83
CA GLN A 158 20.73 14.21 14.49
C GLN A 158 20.83 15.72 14.29
N MET A 159 19.81 16.35 13.72
CA MET A 159 19.70 17.81 13.63
C MET A 159 19.64 18.41 15.03
N ARG A 160 18.79 17.89 15.93
CA ARG A 160 18.70 18.36 17.32
C ARG A 160 20.06 18.30 18.02
N LEU A 161 20.77 17.17 17.92
CA LEU A 161 22.11 17.02 18.49
C LEU A 161 23.12 18.04 17.91
N SER A 162 23.04 18.31 16.60
CA SER A 162 23.93 19.28 15.94
C SER A 162 23.64 20.71 16.40
N VAL A 163 22.36 21.05 16.58
CA VAL A 163 21.89 22.35 17.06
C VAL A 163 22.25 22.55 18.53
N ASP A 164 22.11 21.50 19.36
CA ASP A 164 22.52 21.51 20.76
C ASP A 164 24.04 21.67 20.90
N ASP A 165 24.85 20.99 20.08
CA ASP A 165 26.31 21.16 20.06
C ASP A 165 26.70 22.58 19.65
N LEU A 166 26.09 23.13 18.58
CA LEU A 166 26.29 24.52 18.17
C LEU A 166 25.97 25.51 19.31
N TYR A 167 24.83 25.32 19.97
CA TYR A 167 24.42 26.15 21.11
C TYR A 167 25.39 26.06 22.29
N SER A 168 25.83 24.84 22.64
CA SER A 168 26.74 24.61 23.76
C SER A 168 28.09 25.30 23.61
N ARG A 169 28.51 25.55 22.36
CA ARG A 169 29.76 26.22 22.01
C ARG A 169 29.60 27.72 21.83
N PHE A 170 28.39 28.27 21.88
CA PHE A 170 28.17 29.71 21.80
C PHE A 170 29.00 30.54 22.79
N PRO A 171 29.20 30.13 24.07
CA PRO A 171 30.07 30.85 24.99
C PRO A 171 31.51 30.98 24.48
N GLU A 172 32.03 30.00 23.74
CA GLU A 172 33.37 30.04 23.15
C GLU A 172 33.47 31.17 22.12
N PHE A 173 32.37 31.52 21.45
CA PHE A 173 32.33 32.58 20.45
C PHE A 173 32.12 33.98 21.05
N TYR A 174 31.95 34.12 22.37
CA TYR A 174 31.72 35.43 22.99
C TYR A 174 32.88 36.41 22.72
N ASP A 175 34.11 35.98 22.97
CA ASP A 175 35.31 36.81 22.77
C ASP A 175 35.60 37.07 21.29
N PHE A 176 35.11 36.18 20.42
CA PHE A 176 35.25 36.27 18.98
C PHE A 176 34.25 37.26 18.37
N LEU A 177 32.97 37.18 18.74
CA LEU A 177 31.89 38.01 18.19
C LEU A 177 31.80 39.39 18.86
N GLY A 178 32.27 39.50 20.10
CA GLY A 178 32.04 40.66 20.95
C GLY A 178 30.64 40.66 21.57
N LYS A 179 30.52 41.39 22.68
CA LYS A 179 29.36 41.34 23.58
C LYS A 179 28.02 41.59 22.88
N GLU A 180 27.89 42.70 22.15
CA GLU A 180 26.62 43.13 21.54
C GLU A 180 26.12 42.12 20.50
N LYS A 181 27.01 41.73 19.59
CA LYS A 181 26.72 40.77 18.52
C LYS A 181 26.41 39.38 19.07
N TYR A 182 27.14 38.94 20.10
CA TYR A 182 26.86 37.69 20.78
C TYR A 182 25.41 37.68 21.33
N TYR A 183 24.99 38.71 22.05
CA TYR A 183 23.63 38.74 22.60
C TYR A 183 22.56 38.82 21.52
N GLN A 184 22.78 39.58 20.44
CA GLN A 184 21.86 39.61 19.29
C GLN A 184 21.73 38.24 18.62
N MET A 185 22.85 37.52 18.47
CA MET A 185 22.85 36.15 17.93
C MET A 185 22.10 35.19 18.86
N MET A 186 22.36 35.24 20.17
CA MET A 186 21.67 34.40 21.17
C MET A 186 20.17 34.66 21.19
N GLU A 187 19.75 35.93 21.17
CA GLU A 187 18.34 36.32 21.12
C GLU A 187 17.67 35.81 19.84
N SER A 188 18.33 35.99 18.70
CA SER A 188 17.86 35.49 17.40
C SER A 188 17.74 33.97 17.39
N PHE A 189 18.72 33.24 17.92
CA PHE A 189 18.67 31.78 18.00
C PHE A 189 17.56 31.28 18.91
N ASN A 190 17.43 31.87 20.10
CA ASN A 190 16.40 31.51 21.08
C ASN A 190 14.99 31.75 20.54
N LYS A 191 14.78 32.69 19.61
CA LYS A 191 13.49 32.88 18.92
C LYS A 191 13.04 31.62 18.18
N TYR A 192 13.96 30.83 17.63
CA TYR A 192 13.66 29.65 16.82
C TYR A 192 13.62 28.35 17.64
N ILE A 193 14.20 28.32 18.85
CA ILE A 193 14.29 27.12 19.69
C ILE A 193 13.45 27.21 20.97
N GLY A 194 13.24 28.41 21.51
CA GLY A 194 12.71 28.63 22.86
C GLY A 194 11.18 28.57 23.02
N THR A 195 10.41 28.33 21.96
CA THR A 195 8.94 28.48 21.96
C THR A 195 8.14 27.16 21.86
N GLY A 196 8.80 26.01 21.84
CA GLY A 196 8.15 24.69 21.76
C GLY A 196 8.50 23.95 20.46
N GLU A 197 7.64 24.02 19.44
CA GLU A 197 7.94 23.46 18.11
C GLU A 197 9.02 24.30 17.41
N VAL A 198 10.17 23.67 17.10
CA VAL A 198 11.22 24.32 16.32
C VAL A 198 10.74 24.52 14.89
N ASP A 199 10.67 25.78 14.45
CA ASP A 199 10.49 26.10 13.03
C ASP A 199 11.81 25.87 12.28
N ILE A 200 12.03 24.63 11.85
CA ILE A 200 13.25 24.19 11.14
C ILE A 200 13.47 25.04 9.88
N ARG A 201 12.40 25.43 9.20
CA ARG A 201 12.49 26.22 7.96
C ARG A 201 13.05 27.60 8.26
N SER A 202 12.52 28.29 9.26
CA SER A 202 13.01 29.62 9.64
C SER A 202 14.37 29.55 10.32
N LEU A 203 14.62 28.55 11.19
CA LEU A 203 15.96 28.29 11.74
C LEU A 203 17.01 28.17 10.63
N HIS A 204 16.68 27.44 9.55
CA HIS A 204 17.61 27.29 8.44
C HIS A 204 17.81 28.59 7.64
N ASN A 205 16.72 29.17 7.14
CA ASN A 205 16.77 30.25 6.16
C ASN A 205 17.06 31.62 6.78
N GLU A 206 16.55 31.87 7.98
CA GLU A 206 16.61 33.18 8.64
C GLU A 206 17.77 33.28 9.64
N PHE A 207 18.27 32.15 10.16
CA PHE A 207 19.35 32.15 11.14
C PHE A 207 20.62 31.47 10.64
N LEU A 208 20.60 30.16 10.36
CA LEU A 208 21.82 29.39 10.08
C LEU A 208 22.51 29.84 8.78
N ILE A 209 21.77 30.06 7.68
CA ILE A 209 22.37 30.52 6.41
C ILE A 209 22.97 31.93 6.55
N PRO A 210 22.26 32.94 7.11
CA PRO A 210 22.84 34.25 7.35
C PRO A 210 24.06 34.20 8.27
N LEU A 211 23.99 33.47 9.38
CA LEU A 211 25.11 33.30 10.31
C LEU A 211 26.33 32.68 9.61
N PHE A 212 26.12 31.66 8.78
CA PHE A 212 27.19 31.06 7.99
C PHE A 212 27.91 32.08 7.11
N LYS A 213 27.15 32.89 6.36
CA LYS A 213 27.71 33.94 5.47
C LYS A 213 28.46 34.99 6.26
N GLU A 214 27.92 35.40 7.39
CA GLU A 214 28.52 36.40 8.27
C GLU A 214 29.85 35.91 8.85
N VAL A 215 29.88 34.69 9.39
CA VAL A 215 31.10 34.07 9.94
C VAL A 215 32.15 33.89 8.84
N GLN A 216 31.76 33.53 7.61
CA GLN A 216 32.69 33.43 6.47
C GLN A 216 33.32 34.76 6.06
N GLN A 217 32.65 35.89 6.28
CA GLN A 217 33.13 37.22 5.88
C GLN A 217 34.05 37.87 6.93
N MET A 218 34.15 37.30 8.13
CA MET A 218 35.04 37.82 9.17
C MET A 218 36.50 37.65 8.74
N GLN A 219 37.26 38.75 8.76
CA GLN A 219 38.70 38.73 8.51
C GLN A 219 39.44 38.72 9.85
N GLU A 220 40.04 37.58 10.20
CA GLU A 220 40.83 37.42 11.42
C GLU A 220 42.32 37.29 11.10
N SER A 221 43.15 37.92 11.92
CA SER A 221 44.62 37.86 11.81
C SER A 221 45.26 36.97 12.88
N ASP A 222 44.54 36.68 13.96
CA ASP A 222 45.02 35.80 15.04
C ASP A 222 44.76 34.32 14.71
N GLN A 223 45.78 33.47 14.84
CA GLN A 223 45.68 32.05 14.49
C GLN A 223 44.63 31.29 15.31
N ASN A 224 44.44 31.62 16.59
CA ASN A 224 43.44 30.96 17.41
C ASN A 224 42.03 31.38 16.97
N ARG A 225 41.83 32.66 16.62
CA ARG A 225 40.55 33.15 16.09
C ARG A 225 40.20 32.56 14.72
N ILE A 226 41.20 32.38 13.85
CA ILE A 226 41.01 31.67 12.56
C ILE A 226 40.54 30.23 12.81
N ALA A 227 41.15 29.53 13.78
CA ALA A 227 40.74 28.16 14.11
C ALA A 227 39.30 28.11 14.66
N MET A 228 38.92 29.05 15.52
CA MET A 228 37.56 29.16 16.07
C MET A 228 36.52 29.49 15.00
N GLN A 229 36.83 30.41 14.09
CA GLN A 229 36.00 30.72 12.93
C GLN A 229 35.78 29.46 12.08
N GLY A 230 36.84 28.69 11.82
CA GLY A 230 36.76 27.42 11.11
C GLY A 230 35.86 26.40 11.80
N GLN A 231 35.96 26.26 13.12
CA GLN A 231 35.09 25.37 13.90
C GLN A 231 33.62 25.80 13.83
N LEU A 232 33.32 27.08 13.99
CA LEU A 232 31.95 27.61 13.88
C LEU A 232 31.35 27.36 12.48
N ILE A 233 32.14 27.59 11.43
CA ILE A 233 31.74 27.28 10.04
C ILE A 233 31.38 25.79 9.88
N ILE A 234 32.18 24.89 10.45
CA ILE A 234 31.93 23.44 10.40
C ILE A 234 30.62 23.09 11.12
N LEU A 235 30.39 23.63 12.31
CA LEU A 235 29.18 23.36 13.10
C LEU A 235 27.92 23.84 12.39
N ILE A 236 27.94 25.08 11.88
CA ILE A 236 26.81 25.63 11.12
C ILE A 236 26.57 24.80 9.86
N ARG A 237 27.64 24.44 9.12
CA ARG A 237 27.53 23.60 7.92
C ARG A 237 26.95 22.22 8.23
N ASN A 238 27.33 21.62 9.35
CA ASN A 238 26.76 20.33 9.77
C ASN A 238 25.25 20.46 10.02
N CYS A 239 24.81 21.52 10.71
CA CYS A 239 23.39 21.79 10.93
C CYS A 239 22.64 22.01 9.60
N THR A 240 23.13 22.89 8.73
CA THR A 240 22.47 23.21 7.46
C THR A 240 22.43 22.02 6.51
N SER A 241 23.51 21.25 6.43
CA SER A 241 23.55 20.03 5.60
C SER A 241 22.51 19.02 6.07
N ARG A 242 22.34 18.82 7.38
CA ARG A 242 21.33 17.89 7.92
C ARG A 242 19.92 18.33 7.59
N ILE A 243 19.63 19.63 7.70
CA ILE A 243 18.32 20.19 7.34
C ILE A 243 18.03 19.99 5.85
N GLU A 244 19.00 20.22 4.97
CA GLU A 244 18.80 19.98 3.54
C GLU A 244 18.69 18.49 3.20
N HIS A 245 19.44 17.59 3.86
CA HIS A 245 19.26 16.15 3.68
C HIS A 245 17.85 15.71 4.04
N LEU A 246 17.35 16.15 5.20
CA LEU A 246 15.99 15.85 5.65
C LEU A 246 14.96 16.33 4.62
N LYS A 247 15.11 17.55 4.12
CA LYS A 247 14.23 18.12 3.09
C LYS A 247 14.26 17.33 1.79
N VAL A 248 15.46 17.08 1.25
CA VAL A 248 15.65 16.40 -0.05
C VAL A 248 15.13 14.97 0.03
N ASN A 249 15.47 14.23 1.08
CA ASN A 249 15.02 12.84 1.25
C ASN A 249 13.50 12.73 1.30
N ASN A 250 12.84 13.62 2.05
CA ASN A 250 11.39 13.60 2.20
C ASN A 250 10.68 14.02 0.89
N ILE A 251 11.19 15.04 0.19
CA ILE A 251 10.68 15.42 -1.13
C ILE A 251 10.86 14.29 -2.14
N ASN A 252 12.01 13.64 -2.17
CA ASN A 252 12.26 12.51 -3.08
C ASN A 252 11.27 11.36 -2.79
N TYR A 253 11.01 11.02 -1.53
CA TYR A 253 9.98 10.04 -1.18
C TYR A 253 8.59 10.46 -1.71
N ALA A 254 8.20 11.71 -1.50
CA ALA A 254 6.90 12.20 -1.96
C ALA A 254 6.77 12.09 -3.49
N GLU A 255 7.79 12.53 -4.23
CA GLU A 255 7.76 12.59 -5.69
C GLU A 255 8.00 11.24 -6.37
N GLU A 256 8.81 10.36 -5.77
CA GLU A 256 9.21 9.10 -6.39
C GLU A 256 8.35 7.91 -5.98
N GLU A 257 7.72 7.95 -4.80
CA GLU A 257 6.90 6.83 -4.30
C GLU A 257 5.44 7.25 -4.14
N ALA A 258 5.15 8.21 -3.23
CA ALA A 258 3.79 8.51 -2.81
C ALA A 258 2.91 9.11 -3.92
N MET A 259 3.48 9.96 -4.78
CA MET A 259 2.74 10.61 -5.88
C MET A 259 2.76 9.82 -7.19
N LYS A 260 3.68 8.86 -7.36
CA LYS A 260 3.79 8.06 -8.60
C LYS A 260 2.89 6.82 -8.59
N ILE A 261 2.53 6.32 -7.41
CA ILE A 261 1.78 5.06 -7.28
C ILE A 261 0.50 5.02 -8.12
N GLY A 262 -0.29 6.11 -8.14
CA GLY A 262 -1.53 6.18 -8.90
C GLY A 262 -1.31 5.95 -10.41
N GLY A 263 -0.19 6.43 -10.95
CA GLY A 263 0.21 6.19 -12.34
C GLY A 263 0.63 4.75 -12.60
N GLU A 264 1.37 4.14 -11.67
CA GLU A 264 1.90 2.78 -11.78
C GLU A 264 0.79 1.72 -11.77
N VAL A 265 -0.23 1.88 -10.94
CA VAL A 265 -1.32 0.91 -10.82
C VAL A 265 -2.51 1.19 -11.74
N LYS A 266 -2.50 2.30 -12.49
CA LYS A 266 -3.63 2.71 -13.34
C LYS A 266 -4.08 1.62 -14.31
N ASN A 267 -3.12 0.99 -14.98
CA ASN A 267 -3.41 -0.08 -15.95
C ASN A 267 -3.94 -1.34 -15.26
N VAL A 268 -3.50 -1.59 -14.03
CA VAL A 268 -3.95 -2.72 -13.21
C VAL A 268 -5.40 -2.52 -12.80
N PHE A 269 -5.76 -1.33 -12.32
CA PHE A 269 -7.15 -0.98 -12.02
C PHE A 269 -8.05 -1.11 -13.24
N ALA A 270 -7.68 -0.53 -14.38
CA ALA A 270 -8.48 -0.63 -15.60
C ALA A 270 -8.65 -2.10 -16.06
N SER A 271 -7.61 -2.92 -15.93
CA SER A 271 -7.68 -4.35 -16.27
C SER A 271 -8.60 -5.12 -15.32
N LEU A 272 -8.48 -4.89 -14.00
CA LEU A 272 -9.31 -5.57 -13.01
C LEU A 272 -10.77 -5.13 -13.06
N GLU A 273 -11.05 -3.86 -13.32
CA GLU A 273 -12.41 -3.36 -13.55
C GLU A 273 -13.06 -4.02 -14.77
N ASN A 274 -12.31 -4.15 -15.87
CA ASN A 274 -12.79 -4.84 -17.06
C ASN A 274 -13.13 -6.31 -16.77
N ILE A 275 -12.24 -7.02 -16.07
CA ILE A 275 -12.46 -8.42 -15.68
C ILE A 275 -13.69 -8.54 -14.78
N THR A 276 -13.80 -7.67 -13.78
CA THR A 276 -14.93 -7.62 -12.83
C THR A 276 -16.25 -7.39 -13.56
N THR A 277 -16.29 -6.41 -14.48
CA THR A 277 -17.47 -6.12 -15.31
C THR A 277 -17.83 -7.30 -16.22
N ARG A 278 -16.84 -7.99 -16.79
CA ARG A 278 -17.08 -9.18 -17.63
C ARG A 278 -17.67 -10.34 -16.83
N LEU A 279 -17.18 -10.55 -15.61
CA LEU A 279 -17.70 -11.58 -14.70
C LEU A 279 -19.16 -11.32 -14.37
N GLU A 280 -19.51 -10.09 -14.00
CA GLU A 280 -20.90 -9.69 -13.72
C GLU A 280 -21.85 -10.00 -14.87
N LYS A 281 -21.51 -9.54 -16.07
CA LYS A 281 -22.32 -9.78 -17.27
C LYS A 281 -22.57 -11.26 -17.55
N ARG A 282 -21.61 -12.12 -17.24
CA ARG A 282 -21.74 -13.58 -17.41
C ARG A 282 -22.52 -14.26 -16.31
N MET A 283 -22.53 -13.70 -15.11
CA MET A 283 -23.33 -14.24 -14.00
C MET A 283 -24.82 -13.95 -14.17
N ASP A 284 -25.16 -12.85 -14.84
CA ASP A 284 -26.53 -12.43 -15.14
C ASP A 284 -27.11 -13.10 -16.41
N SER A 285 -26.27 -13.77 -17.20
CA SER A 285 -26.66 -14.59 -18.38
C SER A 285 -26.85 -16.06 -18.03
#